data_AF-A0A925N2L9-F1
#
_entry.id   AF-A0A925N2L9-F1
#
_cell.length_a   1.000
_cell.length_b   1.000
_cell.length_c   1.000
_cell.angle_alpha   90.00
_cell.angle_beta   90.00
_cell.angle_gamma   90.00
#
_symmetry.space_group_name_H-M   'P 1'
#
loop_
_entity.id
_entity.type
_entity.pdbx_description
1 polymer ?
#
loop_
_entity_poly.entity_id
_entity_poly.type
_entity_poly.pdbx_seq_one_letter_code
_entity_poly.pdbx_strand_id
1 'polypeptide(L)'
;TPEAEYRHVTLDLTLAVAKTLARLNPNLVFVYVSGAYSDPSSRIMPLRVKGETEQALAALPIRTVMLRTGGVQPVEGVHSPHAARAALYAVGAPLMGIGLRLMPSMVTTTQRVGRAMLQLVRQVSPPAIVENAEINRIGA
;
A
#
# COMPACT_ATOMS: atom_id res chain seq x y z
N THR A 1 -15.93 7.30 5.78
CA THR A 1 -16.45 5.94 5.50
C THR A 1 -16.71 5.24 6.81
N PRO A 2 -17.92 4.70 7.04
CA PRO A 2 -18.21 3.84 8.18
C PRO A 2 -17.24 2.65 8.27
N GLU A 3 -16.94 2.19 9.47
CA GLU A 3 -15.95 1.11 9.67
C GLU A 3 -16.35 -0.20 8.98
N ALA A 4 -17.62 -0.59 9.05
CA ALA A 4 -18.09 -1.83 8.43
C ALA A 4 -17.86 -1.84 6.91
N GLU A 5 -18.15 -0.73 6.22
CA GLU A 5 -17.90 -0.58 4.78
C GLU A 5 -16.39 -0.58 4.49
N TYR A 6 -15.60 0.13 5.31
CA TYR A 6 -14.14 0.15 5.17
C TYR A 6 -13.53 -1.25 5.33
N ARG A 7 -14.01 -2.02 6.32
CA ARG A 7 -13.59 -3.40 6.58
C ARG A 7 -13.98 -4.32 5.44
N HIS A 8 -15.21 -4.21 4.94
CA HIS A 8 -15.67 -5.04 3.84
C HIS A 8 -14.77 -4.91 2.60
N VAL A 9 -14.40 -3.68 2.25
CA VAL A 9 -13.52 -3.42 1.10
C VAL A 9 -12.06 -3.78 1.40
N THR A 10 -11.55 -3.39 2.57
CA THR A 10 -10.12 -3.48 2.88
C THR A 10 -9.68 -4.88 3.32
N LEU A 11 -10.53 -5.60 4.03
CA LEU A 11 -10.25 -6.93 4.58
C LEU A 11 -10.98 -8.01 3.81
N ASP A 12 -12.31 -8.00 3.82
CA ASP A 12 -13.10 -9.14 3.35
C ASP A 12 -12.91 -9.39 1.85
N LEU A 13 -13.05 -8.34 1.03
CA LEU A 13 -12.83 -8.42 -0.41
C LEU A 13 -11.39 -8.81 -0.75
N THR A 14 -10.41 -8.23 -0.05
CA THR A 14 -8.99 -8.51 -0.29
C THR A 14 -8.67 -9.97 0.01
N LEU A 15 -9.16 -10.51 1.13
CA LEU A 15 -8.99 -11.92 1.47
C LEU A 15 -9.74 -12.85 0.52
N ALA A 16 -10.93 -12.48 0.05
CA ALA A 16 -11.66 -13.27 -0.94
C ALA A 16 -10.85 -13.42 -2.24
N VAL A 17 -10.25 -12.34 -2.72
CA VAL A 17 -9.36 -12.35 -3.90
C VAL A 17 -8.11 -13.19 -3.61
N ALA A 18 -7.38 -12.89 -2.53
CA ALA A 18 -6.12 -13.56 -2.20
C ALA A 18 -6.29 -15.07 -2.00
N LYS A 19 -7.34 -15.51 -1.29
CA LYS A 19 -7.66 -16.94 -1.10
C LYS A 19 -8.01 -17.63 -2.42
N THR A 20 -8.72 -16.94 -3.31
CA THR A 20 -9.06 -17.49 -4.63
C THR A 20 -7.81 -17.68 -5.47
N LEU A 21 -6.95 -16.66 -5.54
CA LEU A 21 -5.69 -16.73 -6.28
C LEU A 21 -4.73 -17.76 -5.67
N ALA A 22 -4.66 -17.88 -4.33
CA ALA A 22 -3.83 -18.87 -3.65
C ALA A 22 -4.17 -20.31 -4.05
N ARG A 23 -5.47 -20.62 -4.25
CA ARG A 23 -5.91 -21.93 -4.74
C ARG A 23 -5.54 -22.18 -6.20
N LEU A 24 -5.56 -21.13 -7.03
CA LEU A 24 -5.32 -21.24 -8.47
C LEU A 24 -3.83 -21.28 -8.84
N ASN A 25 -2.98 -20.58 -8.08
CA ASN A 25 -1.54 -20.53 -8.34
C ASN A 25 -0.75 -20.36 -7.03
N PRO A 26 -0.32 -21.47 -6.40
CA PRO A 26 0.48 -21.43 -5.17
C PRO A 26 1.83 -20.72 -5.30
N ASN A 27 2.33 -20.54 -6.53
CA ASN A 27 3.63 -19.92 -6.78
C ASN A 27 3.56 -18.40 -6.97
N LEU A 28 2.35 -17.81 -6.99
CA LEU A 28 2.18 -16.38 -7.18
C LEU A 28 2.77 -15.55 -6.03
N VAL A 29 2.98 -14.27 -6.30
CA VAL A 29 3.29 -13.25 -5.28
C VAL A 29 2.11 -12.28 -5.21
N PHE A 30 1.46 -12.19 -4.06
CA PHE A 30 0.35 -11.28 -3.82
C PHE A 30 0.88 -10.01 -3.15
N VAL A 31 0.85 -8.89 -3.87
CA VAL A 31 1.33 -7.61 -3.36
C VAL A 31 0.14 -6.78 -2.90
N TYR A 32 0.09 -6.46 -1.61
CA TYR A 32 -0.97 -5.68 -1.00
C TYR A 32 -0.47 -4.27 -0.64
N VAL A 33 -1.16 -3.24 -1.13
CA VAL A 33 -0.86 -1.85 -0.78
C VAL A 33 -1.57 -1.52 0.55
N SER A 34 -0.79 -1.48 1.62
CA SER A 34 -1.25 -1.23 2.98
C SER A 34 -1.09 0.26 3.34
N GLY A 35 -0.60 0.58 4.53
CA GLY A 35 -0.23 1.91 4.97
C GLY A 35 0.83 1.84 6.07
N ALA A 36 1.67 2.88 6.16
CA ALA A 36 2.62 3.04 7.23
C ALA A 36 1.90 2.96 8.59
N TYR A 37 2.55 2.30 9.56
CA TYR A 37 2.02 2.09 10.91
C TYR A 37 0.75 1.23 10.99
N SER A 38 0.49 0.40 9.98
CA SER A 38 -0.58 -0.61 10.07
C SER A 38 -0.28 -1.59 11.21
N ASP A 39 -1.24 -1.75 12.11
CA ASP A 39 -1.09 -2.49 13.36
C ASP A 39 -2.46 -3.00 13.81
N PRO A 40 -2.68 -4.33 13.88
CA PRO A 40 -3.98 -4.92 14.26
C PRO A 40 -4.42 -4.56 15.70
N SER A 41 -3.54 -4.00 16.53
CA SER A 41 -3.86 -3.52 17.88
C SER A 41 -4.14 -2.02 17.96
N SER A 42 -4.05 -1.30 16.84
CA SER A 42 -4.23 0.15 16.79
C SER A 42 -5.64 0.59 17.21
N ARG A 43 -5.73 1.73 17.90
CA ARG A 43 -7.01 2.40 18.16
C ARG A 43 -7.52 3.21 16.96
N ILE A 44 -6.66 3.45 15.97
CA ILE A 44 -7.01 4.18 14.75
C ILE A 44 -7.57 3.17 13.73
N MET A 45 -8.87 3.24 13.48
CA MET A 45 -9.61 2.24 12.69
C MET A 45 -8.92 1.84 11.36
N PRO A 46 -8.46 2.79 10.50
CA PRO A 46 -7.81 2.39 9.24
C PRO A 46 -6.49 1.64 9.43
N LEU A 47 -5.68 2.02 10.44
CA LEU A 47 -4.41 1.33 10.75
C LEU A 47 -4.68 -0.06 11.31
N ARG A 48 -5.73 -0.19 12.13
CA ARG A 48 -6.17 -1.46 12.68
C ARG A 48 -6.66 -2.42 11.61
N VAL A 49 -7.63 -2.00 10.80
CA VAL A 49 -8.20 -2.86 9.75
C VAL A 49 -7.13 -3.28 8.75
N LYS A 50 -6.24 -2.38 8.34
CA LYS A 50 -5.11 -2.74 7.47
C LYS A 50 -4.14 -3.72 8.15
N GLY A 51 -3.82 -3.51 9.43
CA GLY A 51 -2.97 -4.43 10.21
C GLY A 51 -3.59 -5.83 10.36
N GLU A 52 -4.91 -5.91 10.59
CA GLU A 52 -5.65 -7.17 10.57
C GLU A 52 -5.61 -7.83 9.18
N THR A 53 -5.71 -7.05 8.10
CA THR A 53 -5.56 -7.56 6.72
C THR A 53 -4.15 -8.09 6.47
N GLU A 54 -3.10 -7.38 6.87
CA GLU A 54 -1.71 -7.84 6.73
C GLU A 54 -1.50 -9.18 7.45
N GLN A 55 -1.98 -9.29 8.69
CA GLN A 55 -1.89 -10.52 9.48
C GLN A 55 -2.62 -11.68 8.79
N ALA A 56 -3.83 -11.45 8.29
CA ALA A 56 -4.63 -12.48 7.63
C ALA A 56 -4.03 -12.92 6.28
N LEU A 57 -3.43 -11.99 5.51
CA LEU A 57 -2.74 -12.31 4.27
C LEU A 57 -1.46 -13.12 4.52
N ALA A 58 -0.68 -12.76 5.54
CA ALA A 58 0.56 -13.46 5.91
C ALA A 58 0.32 -14.93 6.32
N ALA A 59 -0.91 -15.28 6.73
CA ALA A 59 -1.30 -16.65 7.07
C ALA A 59 -1.68 -17.51 5.85
N LEU A 60 -1.74 -16.95 4.64
CA LEU A 60 -2.08 -17.70 3.43
C LEU A 60 -0.88 -18.54 2.93
N PRO A 61 -1.12 -19.70 2.30
CA PRO A 61 -0.07 -20.57 1.78
C PRO A 61 0.49 -20.08 0.42
N ILE A 62 0.71 -18.77 0.30
CA ILE A 62 1.31 -18.11 -0.87
C ILE A 62 2.24 -17.00 -0.41
N ARG A 63 3.14 -16.56 -1.29
CA ARG A 63 3.98 -15.40 -0.98
C ARG A 63 3.12 -14.14 -0.99
N THR A 64 3.12 -13.42 0.11
CA THR A 64 2.44 -12.13 0.24
C THR A 64 3.44 -11.03 0.61
N VAL A 65 3.28 -9.85 0.02
CA VAL A 65 4.16 -8.70 0.26
C VAL A 65 3.31 -7.49 0.63
N MET A 66 3.55 -6.91 1.80
CA MET A 66 2.82 -5.74 2.32
C MET A 66 3.61 -4.47 2.02
N LEU A 67 3.07 -3.59 1.18
CA LEU A 67 3.65 -2.27 0.89
C LEU A 67 3.06 -1.24 1.85
N ARG A 68 3.83 -0.85 2.85
CA ARG A 68 3.42 0.13 3.86
C ARG A 68 3.77 1.54 3.41
N THR A 69 2.86 2.12 2.64
CA THR A 69 3.03 3.47 2.08
C THR A 69 2.75 4.57 3.12
N GLY A 70 3.56 5.61 3.11
CA GLY A 70 3.28 6.88 3.78
C GLY A 70 2.33 7.74 2.93
N GLY A 71 2.50 9.07 2.98
CA GLY A 71 1.76 9.98 2.12
C GLY A 71 2.09 9.75 0.64
N VAL A 72 1.13 9.28 -0.14
CA VAL A 72 1.32 9.02 -1.58
C VAL A 72 0.95 10.26 -2.38
N GLN A 73 1.93 10.85 -3.06
CA GLN A 73 1.71 11.91 -4.03
C GLN A 73 1.27 11.29 -5.37
N PRO A 74 0.09 11.66 -5.90
CA PRO A 74 -0.26 11.34 -7.27
C PRO A 74 0.65 12.12 -8.22
N VAL A 75 1.26 11.43 -9.19
CA VAL A 75 2.07 12.01 -10.26
C VAL A 75 1.47 11.63 -11.63
N GLU A 76 1.91 12.31 -12.70
CA GLU A 76 1.51 12.03 -14.10
C GLU A 76 0.02 12.31 -14.43
N GLY A 77 -0.53 13.44 -13.96
CA GLY A 77 -1.87 13.90 -14.36
C GLY A 77 -3.03 13.08 -13.77
N VAL A 78 -2.77 12.22 -12.79
CA VAL A 78 -3.81 11.50 -12.05
C VAL A 78 -4.52 12.47 -11.11
N HIS A 79 -5.71 12.90 -11.49
CA HIS A 79 -6.54 13.80 -10.68
C HIS A 79 -7.51 13.02 -9.79
N SER A 80 -7.66 13.47 -8.54
CA SER A 80 -8.74 12.98 -7.70
C SER A 80 -10.09 13.40 -8.31
N PRO A 81 -11.08 12.50 -8.41
CA PRO A 81 -12.42 12.85 -8.92
C PRO A 81 -13.17 13.86 -8.05
N HIS A 82 -12.60 14.24 -6.90
CA HIS A 82 -13.16 15.25 -6.01
C HIS A 82 -12.32 16.54 -6.07
N ALA A 83 -12.91 17.61 -6.61
CA ALA A 83 -12.26 18.89 -6.87
C ALA A 83 -11.51 19.48 -5.66
N ALA A 84 -12.07 19.36 -4.45
CA ALA A 84 -11.43 19.82 -3.22
C ALA A 84 -10.12 19.06 -2.89
N ARG A 85 -10.07 17.75 -3.15
CA ARG A 85 -8.86 16.94 -2.99
C ARG A 85 -7.84 17.24 -4.07
N ALA A 86 -8.29 17.43 -5.32
CA ALA A 86 -7.41 17.83 -6.42
C ALA A 86 -6.73 19.18 -6.15
N ALA A 87 -7.47 20.17 -5.61
CA ALA A 87 -6.92 21.47 -5.23
C ALA A 87 -5.93 21.36 -4.04
N LEU A 88 -6.25 20.56 -3.03
CA LEU A 88 -5.35 20.30 -1.89
C LEU A 88 -4.03 19.65 -2.34
N TYR A 89 -4.11 18.65 -3.23
CA TYR A 89 -2.92 18.00 -3.80
C TYR A 89 -2.12 18.94 -4.71
N ALA A 90 -2.77 19.80 -5.50
CA ALA A 90 -2.09 20.75 -6.38
C ALA A 90 -1.28 21.80 -5.58
N VAL A 91 -1.82 22.30 -4.47
CA VAL A 91 -1.12 23.25 -3.58
C VAL A 91 -0.05 22.54 -2.75
N GLY A 92 -0.29 21.30 -2.31
CA GLY A 92 0.65 20.51 -1.51
C GLY A 92 1.76 19.81 -2.31
N ALA A 93 1.63 19.67 -3.64
CA ALA A 93 2.55 18.93 -4.49
C ALA A 93 4.02 19.40 -4.41
N PRO A 94 4.34 20.71 -4.38
CA PRO A 94 5.73 21.18 -4.22
C PRO A 94 6.31 20.77 -2.86
N LEU A 95 5.50 20.84 -1.80
CA LEU A 95 5.91 20.45 -0.44
C LEU A 95 6.09 18.93 -0.31
N MET A 96 5.23 18.13 -0.95
CA MET A 96 5.41 16.67 -1.01
C MET A 96 6.65 16.27 -1.83
N GLY A 97 6.95 16.99 -2.91
CA GLY A 97 8.16 16.78 -3.70
C GLY A 97 9.46 17.03 -2.89
N ILE A 98 9.46 18.06 -2.04
CA ILE A 98 10.57 18.33 -1.09
C ILE A 98 10.61 17.24 0.00
N GLY A 99 9.45 16.87 0.54
CA GLY A 99 9.32 15.79 1.52
C GLY A 99 9.87 14.45 1.02
N LEU A 100 9.74 14.16 -0.27
CA LEU A 100 10.28 12.95 -0.90
C LEU A 100 11.80 12.86 -0.83
N ARG A 101 12.49 14.01 -0.78
CA ARG A 101 13.95 14.12 -0.73
C ARG A 101 14.46 14.18 0.70
N LEU A 102 13.75 14.86 1.59
CA LEU A 102 14.17 15.10 2.98
C LEU A 102 13.64 14.08 3.97
N MET A 103 12.48 13.47 3.70
CA MET A 103 11.78 12.54 4.58
C MET A 103 11.24 11.33 3.79
N PRO A 104 12.11 10.53 3.14
CA PRO A 104 11.71 9.42 2.28
C PRO A 104 10.99 8.29 3.03
N SER A 105 11.00 8.27 4.36
CA SER A 105 10.19 7.36 5.18
C SER A 105 8.72 7.78 5.31
N MET A 106 8.39 9.03 5.00
CA MET A 106 7.06 9.60 5.28
C MET A 106 6.20 9.80 4.03
N VAL A 107 6.80 9.95 2.84
CA VAL A 107 6.08 10.18 1.60
C VAL A 107 6.64 9.36 0.44
N THR A 108 5.80 9.05 -0.55
CA THR A 108 6.16 8.35 -1.79
C THR A 108 5.33 8.87 -2.97
N THR A 109 5.51 8.33 -4.17
CA THR A 109 4.71 8.67 -5.36
C THR A 109 4.02 7.44 -5.92
N THR A 110 2.91 7.62 -6.64
CA THR A 110 2.22 6.51 -7.34
C THR A 110 3.16 5.78 -8.31
N GLN A 111 4.06 6.51 -8.99
CA GLN A 111 5.04 5.92 -9.90
C GLN A 111 6.05 5.03 -9.17
N ARG A 112 6.58 5.47 -8.01
CA ARG A 112 7.53 4.66 -7.21
C ARG A 112 6.86 3.42 -6.63
N VAL A 113 5.62 3.56 -6.14
CA VAL A 113 4.82 2.42 -5.68
C VAL A 113 4.65 1.41 -6.81
N GLY A 114 4.22 1.85 -8.00
CA GLY A 114 4.04 0.97 -9.15
C GLY A 114 5.33 0.27 -9.59
N ARG A 115 6.45 1.01 -9.68
CA ARG A 115 7.76 0.42 -9.99
C ARG A 115 8.21 -0.59 -8.93
N ALA A 116 8.03 -0.28 -7.65
CA ALA A 116 8.36 -1.19 -6.56
C ALA A 116 7.55 -2.48 -6.66
N MET A 117 6.24 -2.40 -6.93
CA MET A 117 5.39 -3.59 -7.13
C MET A 117 5.93 -4.49 -8.26
N LEU A 118 6.27 -3.90 -9.42
CA LEU A 118 6.80 -4.66 -10.56
C LEU A 118 8.16 -5.31 -10.29
N GLN A 119 9.03 -4.64 -9.53
CA GLN A 119 10.32 -5.21 -9.15
C GLN A 119 10.16 -6.33 -8.11
N LEU A 120 9.30 -6.16 -7.11
CA LEU A 120 9.07 -7.15 -6.06
C LEU A 120 8.54 -8.47 -6.61
N VAL A 121 7.61 -8.44 -7.57
CA VAL A 121 7.09 -9.68 -8.19
C VAL A 121 8.11 -10.43 -9.05
N ARG A 122 9.24 -9.80 -9.40
CA ARG A 122 10.34 -10.42 -10.16
C ARG A 122 11.43 -11.02 -9.26
N GLN A 123 11.40 -10.74 -7.96
CA GLN A 123 12.36 -11.30 -7.01
C GLN A 123 12.02 -12.76 -6.70
N VAL A 124 13.04 -13.61 -6.58
CA VAL A 124 12.87 -15.02 -6.20
C VAL A 124 12.32 -15.14 -4.76
N SER A 125 12.75 -14.23 -3.89
CA SER A 125 12.36 -14.19 -2.47
C SER A 125 12.12 -12.73 -2.05
N PRO A 126 10.99 -12.12 -2.40
CA PRO A 126 10.68 -10.76 -1.98
C PRO A 126 10.49 -10.69 -0.46
N PRO A 127 10.81 -9.54 0.17
CA PRO A 127 10.52 -9.31 1.58
C PRO A 127 9.01 -9.36 1.85
N ALA A 128 8.61 -9.82 3.03
CA ALA A 128 7.20 -9.90 3.41
C ALA A 128 6.57 -8.52 3.67
N ILE A 129 7.36 -7.56 4.16
CA ILE A 129 6.95 -6.18 4.43
C ILE A 129 7.97 -5.26 3.77
N VAL A 130 7.48 -4.21 3.12
CA VAL A 130 8.28 -3.16 2.48
C VAL A 130 7.80 -1.82 3.01
N GLU A 131 8.64 -1.19 3.84
CA GLU A 131 8.33 0.11 4.43
C GLU A 131 8.55 1.24 3.42
N ASN A 132 7.93 2.41 3.65
CA ASN A 132 7.89 3.49 2.67
C ASN A 132 9.26 3.94 2.13
N ALA A 133 10.30 3.96 2.98
CA ALA A 133 11.66 4.28 2.55
C ALA A 133 12.22 3.24 1.56
N GLU A 134 11.87 1.97 1.74
CA GLU A 134 12.26 0.87 0.85
C GLU A 134 11.46 0.92 -0.45
N ILE A 135 10.15 1.24 -0.39
CA ILE A 135 9.34 1.51 -1.58
C ILE A 135 10.02 2.57 -2.45
N ASN A 136 10.47 3.66 -1.84
CA ASN A 136 11.18 4.72 -2.56
C ASN A 136 12.52 4.29 -3.16
N ARG A 137 13.24 3.38 -2.49
CA ARG A 137 14.53 2.86 -2.94
C ARG A 137 14.38 1.87 -4.09
N ILE A 138 13.43 0.94 -3.98
CA ILE A 138 13.14 -0.07 -4.99
C ILE A 138 12.50 0.59 -6.21
N GLY A 139 11.56 1.52 -5.99
CA GLY A 139 10.83 2.20 -7.06
C GLY A 139 11.57 3.35 -7.74
N ALA A 140 12.83 3.62 -7.39
CA ALA A 140 13.63 4.69 -7.98
C ALA A 140 13.87 4.47 -9.48
#